data_AF-A0A077ZLH0-F1
#
_entry.id   AF-A0A077ZLH0-F1
#
_cell.length_a   1.000
_cell.length_b   1.000
_cell.length_c   1.000
_cell.angle_alpha   90.00
_cell.angle_beta   90.00
_cell.angle_gamma   90.00
#
_symmetry.space_group_name_H-M   'P 1'
#
loop_
_entity.id
_entity.type
_entity.pdbx_description
1 polymer ?
#
loop_
_entity_poly.entity_id
_entity_poly.type
_entity_poly.pdbx_seq_one_letter_code
_entity_poly.pdbx_strand_id
1 'polypeptide(L)'
;MMKQPGDFPLFLVVIFISNLMLYLLFYVSMKLRHREHLNGRVLVIGTLSGLSWGFSLFFFLDKQLSWRVTAAQSRELNGACLIAKFYDAHDIWHFLSAISMFLSFLILLVIDDDLVNTAHDQIPVF
;
A
#
# COMPACT_ATOMS: atom_id res chain seq x y z
N MET A 1 16.87 -32.34 -4.57
CA MET A 1 15.89 -31.63 -3.72
C MET A 1 15.93 -30.16 -4.09
N MET A 2 14.96 -29.65 -4.86
CA MET A 2 14.86 -28.21 -5.10
C MET A 2 14.49 -27.55 -3.77
N LYS A 3 15.42 -26.78 -3.19
CA LYS A 3 15.15 -26.00 -2.00
C LYS A 3 14.08 -25.00 -2.39
N GLN A 4 12.88 -25.09 -1.81
CA GLN A 4 11.85 -24.09 -2.06
C GLN A 4 12.46 -22.72 -1.77
N PRO A 5 12.34 -21.76 -2.70
CA PRO A 5 12.86 -20.42 -2.46
C PRO A 5 12.25 -19.86 -1.16
N GLY A 6 13.00 -19.00 -0.45
CA GLY A 6 12.44 -18.25 0.68
C GLY A 6 11.18 -17.48 0.28
N ASP A 7 10.38 -17.00 1.24
CA ASP A 7 9.03 -16.45 1.03
C ASP A 7 8.91 -15.53 -0.20
N PHE A 8 8.67 -16.14 -1.36
CA PHE A 8 8.66 -15.45 -2.64
C PHE A 8 7.54 -14.42 -2.73
N PRO A 9 6.33 -14.70 -2.20
CA PRO A 9 5.28 -13.70 -2.13
C PRO A 9 5.66 -12.50 -1.25
N LEU A 10 6.36 -12.72 -0.14
CA LEU A 10 6.86 -11.63 0.70
C LEU A 10 7.87 -10.77 -0.07
N PHE A 11 8.78 -11.39 -0.82
CA PHE A 11 9.72 -10.69 -1.67
C PHE A 11 9.02 -9.77 -2.69
N LEU A 12 7.97 -10.27 -3.37
CA LEU A 12 7.18 -9.47 -4.29
C LEU A 12 6.45 -8.31 -3.59
N VAL A 13 5.79 -8.59 -2.46
CA VAL A 13 5.08 -7.59 -1.66
C VAL A 13 6.02 -6.46 -1.25
N VAL A 14 7.21 -6.80 -0.75
CA VAL A 14 8.22 -5.81 -0.33
C VAL A 14 8.66 -4.95 -1.52
N ILE A 15 9.00 -5.54 -2.67
CA ILE A 15 9.44 -4.77 -3.83
C ILE A 15 8.35 -3.83 -4.33
N PHE A 16 7.13 -4.33 -4.54
CA PHE A 16 6.05 -3.54 -5.13
C PHE A 16 5.59 -2.42 -4.19
N ILE A 17 5.41 -2.70 -2.90
CA ILE A 17 5.00 -1.69 -1.94
C ILE A 17 6.12 -0.67 -1.72
N SER A 18 7.38 -1.10 -1.65
CA SER A 18 8.50 -0.16 -1.50
C SER A 18 8.60 0.77 -2.71
N ASN A 19 8.43 0.25 -3.93
CA ASN A 19 8.43 1.07 -5.14
C ASN A 19 7.30 2.11 -5.11
N LEU A 20 6.08 1.70 -4.74
CA LEU A 20 4.95 2.62 -4.59
C LEU A 20 5.22 3.70 -3.54
N MET A 21 5.73 3.32 -2.36
CA MET A 21 6.02 4.27 -1.28
C MET A 21 7.12 5.26 -1.68
N LEU A 22 8.21 4.77 -2.29
CA LEU A 22 9.30 5.62 -2.75
C LEU A 22 8.82 6.62 -3.81
N TYR A 23 7.99 6.16 -4.76
CA TYR A 23 7.43 7.03 -5.79
C TYR A 23 6.50 8.09 -5.20
N LEU A 24 5.59 7.70 -4.29
CA LEU A 24 4.70 8.64 -3.61
C LEU A 24 5.48 9.67 -2.78
N LEU A 25 6.47 9.21 -2.00
CA LEU A 25 7.33 10.09 -1.21
C LEU A 25 8.13 11.05 -2.09
N PHE A 26 8.64 10.57 -3.23
CA PHE A 26 9.34 11.40 -4.19
C PHE A 26 8.45 12.54 -4.70
N TYR A 27 7.26 12.22 -5.22
CA TYR A 27 6.32 13.22 -5.74
C TYR A 27 5.92 14.24 -4.68
N VAL A 28 5.52 13.77 -3.49
CA VAL A 28 5.16 14.68 -2.38
C VAL A 28 6.35 15.57 -1.99
N SER A 29 7.56 15.00 -1.90
CA SER A 29 8.76 15.77 -1.54
C SER A 29 9.12 16.81 -2.60
N MET A 30 9.04 16.46 -3.88
CA MET A 30 9.32 17.38 -4.98
C MET A 30 8.31 18.51 -5.03
N LYS A 31 7.04 18.20 -4.77
CA LYS A 31 5.97 19.18 -4.68
C LYS A 31 6.21 20.19 -3.55
N LEU A 32 6.54 19.69 -2.36
CA LEU A 32 6.90 20.53 -1.21
C LEU A 32 8.16 21.37 -1.47
N ARG A 33 9.17 20.79 -2.16
CA ARG A 33 10.41 21.49 -2.52
C ARG A 33 10.19 22.66 -3.47
N HIS A 34 9.30 22.50 -4.45
CA HIS A 34 8.93 23.55 -5.40
C HIS A 34 7.84 24.48 -4.88
N ARG A 35 7.39 24.30 -3.63
CA ARG A 35 6.36 25.11 -2.96
C ARG A 35 5.01 25.08 -3.67
N GLU A 36 4.73 23.99 -4.37
CA GLU A 36 3.40 23.70 -4.90
C GLU A 36 2.46 23.26 -3.78
N HIS A 37 1.15 23.40 -3.98
CA HIS A 37 0.17 23.20 -2.93
C HIS A 37 -0.47 21.81 -3.01
N LEU A 38 -0.64 21.16 -1.86
CA LEU A 38 -1.45 19.95 -1.81
C LEU A 38 -2.93 20.35 -1.68
N ASN A 39 -3.71 20.08 -2.73
CA ASN A 39 -5.14 20.29 -2.72
C ASN A 39 -5.81 19.56 -1.54
N GLY A 40 -6.91 20.12 -1.02
CA GLY A 40 -7.66 19.50 0.09
C GLY A 40 -8.10 18.06 -0.21
N ARG A 41 -8.41 17.74 -1.48
CA ARG A 41 -8.69 16.36 -1.93
C ARG A 41 -7.52 15.42 -1.67
N VAL A 42 -6.30 15.83 -2.05
CA VAL A 42 -5.07 15.06 -1.82
C VAL A 42 -4.83 14.86 -0.33
N LEU A 43 -5.08 15.87 0.50
CA LEU A 43 -4.93 15.75 1.95
C LEU A 43 -5.93 14.75 2.56
N VAL A 44 -7.19 14.78 2.13
CA VAL A 44 -8.22 13.84 2.61
C VAL A 44 -7.88 12.41 2.19
N ILE A 45 -7.58 12.19 0.90
CA ILE A 45 -7.23 10.86 0.37
C ILE A 45 -5.92 10.38 1.00
N GLY A 46 -4.94 11.26 1.17
CA GLY A 46 -3.67 10.99 1.85
C GLY A 46 -3.84 10.56 3.29
N THR A 47 -4.73 11.24 4.04
CA THR A 47 -5.05 10.85 5.43
C THR A 47 -5.71 9.48 5.47
N LEU A 48 -6.69 9.22 4.60
CA LEU A 48 -7.34 7.90 4.52
C LEU A 48 -6.35 6.79 4.13
N SER A 49 -5.48 7.06 3.15
CA SER A 49 -4.42 6.15 2.72
C SER A 49 -3.44 5.84 3.86
N GLY A 50 -3.01 6.86 4.60
CA GLY A 50 -2.12 6.69 5.75
C GLY A 50 -2.74 5.85 6.86
N LEU A 51 -4.02 6.09 7.18
CA LEU A 51 -4.75 5.27 8.15
C LEU A 51 -4.90 3.82 7.67
N SER A 52 -5.31 3.61 6.42
CA SER A 52 -5.49 2.27 5.87
C SER A 52 -4.17 1.50 5.78
N TRP A 53 -3.05 2.16 5.44
CA TRP A 53 -1.72 1.57 5.49
C TRP A 53 -1.32 1.19 6.91
N GLY A 54 -1.60 2.04 7.90
CA GLY A 54 -1.34 1.77 9.31
C GLY A 54 -2.07 0.51 9.79
N PHE A 55 -3.37 0.40 9.52
CA PHE A 55 -4.14 -0.80 9.85
C PHE A 55 -3.70 -2.02 9.03
N SER A 56 -3.42 -1.86 7.74
CA SER A 56 -2.88 -2.92 6.90
C SER A 56 -1.57 -3.47 7.49
N LEU A 57 -0.66 -2.60 7.91
CA LEU A 57 0.61 -3.01 8.52
C LEU A 57 0.38 -3.75 9.85
N PHE A 58 -0.57 -3.28 10.67
CA PHE A 58 -0.94 -3.96 11.91
C PHE A 58 -1.36 -5.42 11.67
N PHE A 59 -2.25 -5.67 10.71
CA PHE A 59 -2.68 -7.04 10.38
C PHE A 59 -1.62 -7.85 9.60
N PHE A 60 -0.74 -7.18 8.85
CA PHE A 60 0.38 -7.85 8.16
C PHE A 60 1.39 -8.48 9.13
N LEU A 61 1.63 -7.80 10.26
CA LEU A 61 2.54 -8.29 11.29
C LEU A 61 1.96 -9.50 12.05
N ASP A 62 0.66 -9.76 11.94
CA ASP A 62 0.03 -10.98 12.44
C ASP A 62 0.23 -12.13 11.44
N LYS A 63 1.14 -13.04 11.77
CA LYS A 63 1.59 -14.09 10.87
C LYS A 63 0.68 -15.32 10.97
N GLN A 64 -0.22 -15.49 10.00
CA GLN A 64 -1.17 -16.62 9.96
C GLN A 64 -1.02 -17.58 8.76
N LEU A 65 0.11 -17.53 8.03
CA LEU A 65 0.31 -18.40 6.84
C LEU A 65 1.74 -18.86 6.65
N SER A 66 1.91 -19.92 5.86
CA SER A 66 3.22 -20.38 5.37
C SER A 66 3.14 -20.92 3.95
N TRP A 67 3.94 -20.34 3.04
CA TRP A 67 4.07 -20.80 1.65
C TRP A 67 5.01 -21.99 1.48
N ARG A 68 5.70 -22.38 2.55
CA ARG A 68 6.72 -23.46 2.52
C ARG A 68 6.14 -24.85 2.79
N VAL A 69 4.88 -24.92 3.17
CA VAL A 69 4.21 -26.17 3.54
C VAL A 69 3.04 -26.42 2.61
N THR A 70 2.51 -27.64 2.64
CA THR A 70 1.29 -27.95 1.88
C THR A 70 0.12 -27.08 2.37
N ALA A 71 -0.88 -26.85 1.52
CA ALA A 71 -2.07 -26.10 1.91
C ALA A 71 -2.75 -26.69 3.17
N ALA A 72 -2.80 -28.02 3.30
CA ALA A 72 -3.35 -28.68 4.49
C ALA A 72 -2.56 -28.33 5.77
N GLN A 73 -1.23 -28.35 5.71
CA GLN A 73 -0.37 -27.97 6.84
C GLN A 73 -0.44 -26.46 7.13
N SER A 74 -0.54 -25.60 6.10
CA SER A 74 -0.68 -24.16 6.33
C SER A 74 -1.99 -23.82 7.03
N ARG A 75 -3.06 -24.60 6.83
CA ARG A 75 -4.34 -24.39 7.53
C ARG A 75 -4.24 -24.56 9.04
N GLU A 76 -3.24 -25.28 9.54
CA GLU A 76 -2.98 -25.40 10.98
C GLU A 76 -2.44 -24.09 11.58
N LEU A 77 -1.98 -23.15 10.74
CA LEU A 77 -1.51 -21.83 11.15
C LEU A 77 -2.62 -20.77 11.13
N ASN A 78 -3.80 -21.08 10.57
CA ASN A 78 -4.90 -20.14 10.49
C ASN A 78 -5.39 -19.81 11.91
N GLY A 79 -5.47 -18.51 12.22
CA GLY A 79 -6.05 -18.02 13.46
C GLY A 79 -7.57 -18.12 13.47
N ALA A 80 -8.17 -17.69 14.57
CA ALA A 80 -9.62 -17.57 14.65
C ALA A 80 -10.12 -16.47 13.69
N CYS A 81 -11.22 -16.73 12.98
CA CYS A 81 -11.86 -15.72 12.14
C CYS A 81 -12.38 -14.56 12.99
N LEU A 82 -12.08 -13.33 12.56
CA LEU A 82 -12.39 -12.08 13.28
C LEU A 82 -13.70 -11.45 12.80
N ILE A 83 -13.91 -11.35 11.48
CA ILE A 83 -15.07 -10.67 10.90
C ILE A 83 -16.06 -11.70 10.38
N ALA A 84 -17.32 -11.57 10.80
CA ALA A 84 -18.45 -12.43 10.39
C ALA A 84 -18.20 -13.94 10.57
N LYS A 85 -17.22 -14.32 11.41
CA LYS A 85 -16.72 -15.70 11.56
C LYS A 85 -16.24 -16.32 10.23
N PHE A 86 -15.79 -15.48 9.30
CA PHE A 86 -15.32 -15.90 7.98
C PHE A 86 -13.91 -15.38 7.68
N TYR A 87 -13.67 -14.07 7.86
CA TYR A 87 -12.38 -13.46 7.54
C TYR A 87 -11.44 -13.46 8.75
N ASP A 88 -10.22 -13.95 8.57
CA ASP A 88 -9.15 -13.86 9.56
C ASP A 88 -8.32 -12.57 9.42
N ALA A 89 -7.25 -12.44 10.20
CA ALA A 89 -6.36 -11.27 10.13
C ALA A 89 -5.67 -11.13 8.78
N HIS A 90 -5.33 -12.26 8.14
CA HIS A 90 -4.65 -12.28 6.85
C HIS A 90 -5.57 -11.78 5.73
N ASP A 91 -6.84 -12.20 5.75
CA ASP A 91 -7.85 -11.70 4.82
C ASP A 91 -8.08 -10.18 4.99
N ILE A 92 -8.11 -9.72 6.24
CA ILE A 92 -8.27 -8.29 6.56
C ILE A 92 -7.06 -7.50 6.06
N TRP A 93 -5.83 -8.02 6.22
CA TRP A 93 -4.64 -7.42 5.62
C TRP A 93 -4.77 -7.29 4.11
N HIS A 94 -5.19 -8.34 3.40
CA HIS A 94 -5.40 -8.29 1.95
C HIS A 94 -6.42 -7.22 1.55
N PHE A 95 -7.53 -7.13 2.27
CA PHE A 95 -8.55 -6.12 2.00
C PHE A 95 -8.04 -4.68 2.23
N LEU A 96 -7.39 -4.44 3.38
CA LEU A 96 -6.90 -3.11 3.73
C LEU A 96 -5.72 -2.67 2.86
N SER A 97 -4.79 -3.57 2.53
CA SER A 97 -3.67 -3.27 1.63
C SER A 97 -4.15 -2.92 0.22
N ALA A 98 -5.17 -3.60 -0.30
CA ALA A 98 -5.77 -3.27 -1.60
C ALA A 98 -6.39 -1.86 -1.61
N ILE A 99 -7.14 -1.50 -0.56
CA ILE A 99 -7.68 -0.13 -0.38
C ILE A 99 -6.53 0.89 -0.31
N SER A 100 -5.49 0.58 0.47
CA SER A 100 -4.35 1.49 0.66
C SER A 100 -3.60 1.75 -0.65
N MET A 101 -3.39 0.70 -1.46
CA MET A 101 -2.82 0.82 -2.79
C MET A 101 -3.71 1.65 -3.72
N PHE A 102 -5.02 1.38 -3.75
CA PHE A 102 -5.97 2.16 -4.55
C PHE A 102 -5.92 3.65 -4.22
N LEU A 103 -5.98 4.00 -2.92
CA LEU A 103 -5.91 5.39 -2.47
C LEU A 103 -4.55 6.02 -2.80
N SER A 104 -3.46 5.25 -2.72
CA SER A 104 -2.12 5.73 -3.09
C SER A 104 -2.01 6.07 -4.58
N PHE A 105 -2.55 5.22 -5.46
CA PHE A 105 -2.62 5.53 -6.89
C PHE A 105 -3.58 6.69 -7.18
N LEU A 106 -4.69 6.80 -6.44
CA LEU A 106 -5.59 7.93 -6.57
C LEU A 106 -4.90 9.24 -6.19
N ILE A 107 -4.05 9.26 -5.15
CA ILE A 107 -3.22 10.42 -4.83
C ILE A 107 -2.33 10.77 -6.03
N LEU A 108 -1.57 9.81 -6.56
CA LEU A 108 -0.70 10.06 -7.72
C LEU A 108 -1.45 10.58 -8.95
N LEU A 109 -2.71 10.16 -9.14
CA LEU A 109 -3.54 10.63 -10.24
C LEU A 109 -3.99 12.09 -10.08
N VAL A 110 -4.30 12.52 -8.85
CA VAL A 110 -4.91 13.83 -8.59
C VAL A 110 -3.96 14.81 -7.90
N ILE A 111 -2.69 14.42 -7.71
CA ILE A 111 -1.73 15.22 -6.94
C ILE A 111 -1.49 16.56 -7.61
N ASP A 112 -1.44 16.62 -8.94
CA ASP A 112 -1.15 17.82 -9.73
C ASP A 112 -2.41 18.56 -10.22
N ASP A 113 -3.59 18.25 -9.67
CA ASP A 113 -4.84 18.91 -10.03
C ASP A 113 -4.83 20.44 -9.76
N ASP A 114 -3.95 20.94 -8.88
CA ASP A 114 -3.74 22.37 -8.62
C ASP A 114 -3.05 23.08 -9.80
N LEU A 115 -2.32 22.33 -10.63
CA LEU A 115 -1.61 22.85 -11.79
C LEU A 115 -2.45 22.85 -13.07
N VAL A 116 -3.74 22.51 -12.99
CA VAL A 116 -4.63 22.40 -14.17
C VAL A 116 -4.71 23.68 -15.01
N ASN A 117 -4.50 24.85 -14.39
CA ASN A 117 -4.49 26.15 -15.07
C ASN A 117 -3.07 26.73 -15.23
N THR A 118 -2.04 25.98 -14.85
CA THR A 118 -0.63 26.37 -15.01
C THR A 118 -0.18 25.98 -16.41
N ALA A 119 0.46 26.90 -17.12
CA ALA A 119 1.03 26.58 -18.43
C ALA A 119 2.12 25.50 -18.29
N HIS A 120 2.13 24.50 -19.17
CA HIS A 120 3.00 23.32 -19.06
C HIS A 120 4.50 23.66 -18.98
N ASP A 121 4.94 24.75 -19.60
CA ASP A 121 6.32 25.26 -19.56
C ASP A 121 6.70 25.90 -18.22
N GLN A 122 5.71 26.17 -17.37
CA GLN A 122 5.87 26.72 -16.02
C GLN A 122 5.78 25.64 -14.93
N ILE A 123 5.50 24.39 -15.31
CA ILE A 123 5.45 23.26 -14.36
C ILE A 123 6.88 22.70 -14.19
N PRO A 124 7.42 22.65 -12.96
CA PRO A 124 8.71 22.02 -12.68
C PRO A 124 8.70 20.52 -13.07
N VAL A 125 9.70 20.08 -13.83
CA VAL A 125 9.85 18.66 -14.22
C VAL A 125 10.79 17.95 -13.25
N PHE A 126 10.35 16.80 -12.70
CA PHE A 126 11.14 15.97 -11.79
C PHE A 126 10.86 14.47 -11.94
#